data_AF-A0A269XDW2-F1
#
_entry.id   AF-A0A269XDW2-F1
#
_cell.length_a   1.000
_cell.length_b   1.000
_cell.length_c   1.000
_cell.angle_alpha   90.00
_cell.angle_beta   90.00
_cell.angle_gamma   90.00
#
_symmetry.space_group_name_H-M   'P 1'
#
loop_
_entity.id
_entity.type
_entity.pdbx_description
1 polymer ?
#
loop_
_entity_poly.entity_id
_entity_poly.type
_entity_poly.pdbx_seq_one_letter_code
_entity_poly.pdbx_strand_id
1 'polypeptide(L)' 'MEPIVVVTAQHREMLDSVLKTFNIVPHYDLNIMKTGQTLSGITSKSMVQLEDIIKSEVPDMVLVHGDTVTTFSGAL' A
#
# COMPACT_ATOMS: atom_id res chain seq x y z
N MET A 1 -6.84 15.98 -11.24
CA MET A 1 -6.72 14.72 -10.48
C MET A 1 -5.67 14.96 -9.42
N GLU A 2 -6.02 14.80 -8.15
CA GLU A 2 -5.07 14.91 -7.05
C GLU A 2 -4.54 13.50 -6.73
N PRO A 3 -3.20 13.30 -6.68
CA PRO A 3 -2.65 11.99 -6.43
C PRO A 3 -2.73 11.64 -4.94
N ILE A 4 -3.43 10.55 -4.62
CA ILE A 4 -3.45 9.97 -3.27
C ILE A 4 -2.41 8.87 -3.21
N VAL A 5 -1.40 9.08 -2.37
CA VAL A 5 -0.27 8.16 -2.21
C VAL A 5 -0.56 7.23 -1.03
N VAL A 6 -0.71 5.94 -1.32
CA VAL A 6 -0.90 4.88 -0.33
C VAL A 6 0.33 3.98 -0.32
N VAL A 7 0.87 3.71 0.87
CA VAL A 7 1.96 2.73 1.03
C VAL A 7 1.50 1.59 1.94
N THR A 8 1.78 0.35 1.53
CA THR A 8 1.51 -0.83 2.36
C THR A 8 2.59 -1.08 3.41
N ALA A 9 3.81 -0.61 3.14
CA ALA A 9 5.00 -0.77 3.98
C ALA A 9 5.32 -2.24 4.33
N GLN A 10 5.21 -3.16 3.35
CA GLN A 10 5.66 -4.55 3.50
C GLN A 10 7.17 -4.67 3.82
N HIS A 11 7.98 -3.71 3.35
CA HIS A 11 9.41 -3.56 3.67
C HIS A 11 9.68 -2.15 4.22
N ARG A 12 9.38 -1.92 5.51
CA ARG A 12 9.36 -0.58 6.12
C ARG A 12 10.65 0.23 5.94
N GLU A 13 11.77 -0.32 6.36
CA GLU A 13 13.05 0.43 6.36
C GLU A 13 13.52 0.79 4.95
N MET A 14 13.32 -0.13 3.99
CA MET A 14 13.67 0.12 2.59
C MET A 14 12.77 1.19 1.97
N LEU A 15 11.47 1.16 2.29
CA LEU A 15 10.49 2.13 1.81
C LEU A 15 10.78 3.54 2.34
N ASP A 16 11.02 3.68 3.65
CA ASP A 16 11.23 4.98 4.30
C ASP A 16 12.43 5.72 3.70
N SER A 17 13.49 4.99 3.34
CA SER A 17 14.67 5.55 2.66
C SER A 17 14.32 6.15 1.28
N VAL A 18 13.48 5.44 0.51
CA VAL A 18 13.04 5.90 -0.82
C VAL A 18 12.12 7.10 -0.71
N LEU A 19 11.12 7.05 0.19
CA LEU A 19 10.19 8.16 0.42
C LEU A 19 10.93 9.45 0.78
N LYS A 20 11.91 9.34 1.68
CA LYS A 20 12.78 10.47 2.07
C LYS A 20 13.61 10.99 0.90
N THR A 21 14.15 10.11 0.07
CA THR A 21 14.97 10.49 -1.10
C THR A 21 14.17 11.33 -2.10
N PHE A 22 12.89 11.01 -2.29
CA PHE A 22 12.00 11.72 -3.23
C PHE A 22 11.12 12.79 -2.57
N ASN A 23 11.28 13.06 -1.27
CA ASN A 23 10.42 13.95 -0.48
C ASN A 23 8.91 13.64 -0.64
N ILE A 24 8.56 12.36 -0.68
CA ILE A 24 7.16 11.91 -0.79
C ILE A 24 6.61 11.69 0.61
N VAL A 25 5.50 12.34 0.93
CA VAL A 25 4.71 12.10 2.14
C VAL A 25 3.48 11.27 1.75
N PRO A 26 3.37 10.01 2.21
CA PRO A 26 2.18 9.21 1.96
C PRO A 26 0.96 9.84 2.65
N HIS A 27 -0.20 9.76 1.99
CA HIS A 27 -1.48 10.09 2.61
C HIS A 27 -1.92 8.98 3.56
N TYR A 28 -1.62 7.74 3.17
CA TYR A 28 -1.94 6.54 3.93
C TYR A 28 -0.73 5.61 4.04
N ASP A 29 -0.49 5.10 5.24
CA ASP A 29 0.53 4.11 5.55
C ASP A 29 -0.12 2.96 6.31
N LEU A 30 -0.33 1.84 5.63
CA LEU A 30 -1.06 0.69 6.17
C LEU A 30 -0.22 -0.14 7.14
N ASN A 31 1.10 0.08 7.17
CA ASN A 31 2.05 -0.60 8.04
C ASN A 31 1.75 -2.09 8.23
N ILE A 32 1.58 -2.82 7.12
CA ILE A 32 0.97 -4.16 7.18
C ILE A 32 1.91 -5.23 7.74
N MET A 33 3.22 -4.96 7.70
CA MET A 33 4.29 -5.87 8.09
C MET A 33 4.21 -6.26 9.57
N LYS A 34 4.28 -7.56 9.85
CA LYS A 34 4.45 -8.12 11.19
C LYS A 34 5.33 -9.36 11.11
N THR A 35 6.18 -9.56 12.12
CA THR A 35 7.07 -10.72 12.20
C THR A 35 6.28 -12.03 12.18
N GLY A 36 6.70 -12.97 11.33
CA GLY A 36 6.10 -14.32 11.25
C GLY A 36 4.76 -14.40 10.50
N GLN A 37 4.40 -13.39 9.69
CA GLN A 37 3.20 -13.45 8.86
C GLN A 37 3.32 -14.45 7.71
N THR A 38 2.21 -15.10 7.39
CA THR A 38 2.07 -15.89 6.16
C THR A 38 1.74 -14.98 4.97
N LEU A 39 1.99 -15.45 3.75
CA LEU A 39 1.58 -14.75 2.53
C LEU A 39 0.08 -14.49 2.51
N SER A 40 -0.74 -15.47 2.88
CA SER A 40 -2.20 -15.32 2.96
C SER A 40 -2.63 -14.23 3.96
N GLY A 41 -1.93 -14.12 5.09
CA GLY A 41 -2.19 -13.08 6.09
C GLY A 41 -1.85 -11.68 5.56
N ILE A 42 -0.74 -11.54 4.83
CA ILE A 42 -0.35 -10.28 4.19
C ILE A 42 -1.38 -9.90 3.12
N THR A 43 -1.78 -10.84 2.24
CA THR A 43 -2.77 -10.57 1.19
C THR A 43 -4.10 -10.11 1.77
N SER A 44 -4.66 -10.86 2.73
CA SER A 44 -5.96 -10.51 3.32
C SER A 44 -5.91 -9.14 4.01
N LYS A 45 -4.84 -8.85 4.76
CA LYS A 45 -4.68 -7.57 5.46
C LYS A 45 -4.49 -6.39 4.49
N SER A 46 -3.81 -6.60 3.37
CA SER A 46 -3.68 -5.58 2.31
C SER A 46 -5.03 -5.28 1.65
N MET A 47 -5.78 -6.31 1.25
CA MET A 47 -7.06 -6.15 0.56
C MET A 47 -8.08 -5.38 1.43
N VAL A 48 -8.26 -5.80 2.69
CA VAL A 48 -9.23 -5.17 3.59
C VAL A 48 -8.91 -3.68 3.81
N GLN A 49 -7.65 -3.36 4.08
CA GLN A 49 -7.27 -1.96 4.35
C GLN A 49 -7.27 -1.08 3.09
N LEU A 50 -6.94 -1.64 1.93
CA LEU A 50 -7.04 -0.90 0.66
C LEU A 50 -8.50 -0.66 0.28
N GLU A 51 -9.39 -1.63 0.51
CA GLU A 51 -10.84 -1.49 0.29
C GLU A 51 -11.42 -0.30 1.08
N ASP A 52 -11.02 -0.15 2.35
CA ASP A 52 -11.46 0.97 3.19
C ASP A 52 -11.04 2.33 2.59
N ILE A 53 -9.79 2.45 2.12
CA ILE A 53 -9.28 3.68 1.50
C ILE A 53 -9.98 3.97 0.17
N ILE A 54 -10.15 2.96 -0.69
CA ILE A 54 -10.79 3.14 -2.00
C ILE A 54 -12.24 3.59 -1.82
N LYS A 55 -12.95 3.05 -0.82
CA LYS A 55 -14.32 3.47 -0.51
C LYS A 55 -14.40 4.89 0.06
N SER A 56 -13.40 5.33 0.82
CA SER A 56 -13.40 6.69 1.38
C SER A 56 -12.99 7.74 0.36
N GLU A 57 -11.98 7.45 -0.45
CA GLU A 57 -11.38 8.40 -1.40
C GLU A 57 -12.05 8.39 -2.77
N VAL A 58 -12.75 7.30 -3.11
CA VAL A 58 -13.47 7.11 -4.38
C VAL A 58 -12.63 7.56 -5.60
N PRO A 59 -11.42 6.99 -5.79
CA PRO A 59 -10.52 7.44 -6.83
C PRO A 59 -11.06 7.07 -8.22
N ASP A 60 -10.86 7.95 -9.20
CA ASP A 60 -11.19 7.67 -10.60
C ASP A 60 -10.31 6.53 -11.19
N MET A 61 -9.12 6.33 -10.63
CA MET A 61 -8.14 5.35 -11.10
C MET A 61 -7.19 4.95 -9.97
N VAL A 62 -6.80 3.67 -9.93
CA VAL A 62 -5.76 3.13 -9.05
C VAL A 62 -4.54 2.72 -9.89
N LEU A 63 -3.36 3.17 -9.51
CA LEU A 63 -2.09 2.80 -10.13
C LEU A 63 -1.30 1.89 -9.20
N VAL A 64 -0.89 0.73 -9.72
CA VAL A 64 -0.07 -0.25 -9.00
C VAL A 64 1.20 -0.56 -9.79
N HIS A 65 2.25 -1.05 -9.13
CA HIS A 65 3.54 -1.35 -9.78
C HIS A 65 4.11 -2.71 -9.34
N GLY A 66 4.77 -3.41 -10.26
CA GLY A 66 5.49 -4.66 -9.99
C GLY A 66 4.61 -5.90 -9.98
N ASP A 67 5.04 -6.93 -9.25
CA ASP A 67 4.46 -8.27 -9.17
C ASP A 67 4.20 -8.72 -7.72
N THR A 68 4.07 -7.76 -6.80
CA THR A 68 3.94 -8.04 -5.36
C THR A 68 2.50 -8.35 -4.96
N VAL A 69 2.31 -8.94 -3.77
CA VAL A 69 0.98 -9.10 -3.15
C VAL A 69 0.26 -7.76 -2.98
N THR A 70 1.00 -6.67 -2.74
CA THR A 70 0.45 -5.31 -2.69
C THR A 70 -0.14 -4.90 -4.03
N THR A 71 0.57 -5.18 -5.12
CA THR A 71 0.14 -4.90 -6.49
C THR A 71 -1.16 -5.64 -6.82
N PHE A 72 -1.21 -6.94 -6.49
CA PHE A 72 -2.41 -7.75 -6.67
C PHE A 72 -3.60 -7.21 -5.85
N SER A 73 -3.35 -6.82 -4.60
CA SER A 73 -4.41 -6.35 -3.69
C SER A 73 -5.00 -5.00 -4.09
N GLY A 74 -4.25 -4.14 -4.78
CA GLY A 74 -4.74 -2.84 -5.26
C GLY A 74 -5.32 -2.87 -6.69
N ALA A 75 -5.15 -3.98 -7.41
CA ALA A 75 -5.67 -4.14 -8.77
C ALA A 75 -7.05 -4.82 -8.84
N LEU A 76 -7.50 -5.41 -7.73
CA LEU A 76 -8.81 -6.05 -7.55
C LEU A 76 -9.81 -5.09 -6.91
#